data_AF-A0A7X2H410-F1
#
_entry.id   AF-A0A7X2H410-F1
#
_cell.length_a   1.000
_cell.length_b   1.000
_cell.length_c   1.000
_cell.angle_alpha   90.00
_cell.angle_beta   90.00
_cell.angle_gamma   90.00
#
_symmetry.space_group_name_H-M   'P 1'
#
loop_
_entity.id
_entity.type
_entity.pdbx_description
1 polymer ?
#
loop_
_entity_poly.entity_id
_entity_poly.type
_entity_poly.pdbx_seq_one_letter_code
_entity_poly.pdbx_strand_id
1 'polypeptide(L)'
;MESGFDKANFKYDSITDRYICPLGYELPFNWNGKHSDEEVIEQITENMRKQSNIYKQRGHIVEHPFGTIKRHWGYTYFLTRGLASVGTETNLICLVFNLKRMIKIIGVKELIRLLRGRTPLI
;
A
#
# COMPACT_ATOMS: atom_id res chain seq x y z
N MET A 1 -16.27 -24.29 -26.21
CA MET A 1 -15.02 -23.63 -26.66
C MET A 1 -14.42 -23.00 -25.43
N GLU A 2 -13.40 -23.64 -24.85
CA GLU A 2 -12.67 -23.09 -23.69
C GLU A 2 -11.95 -21.82 -24.14
N SER A 3 -12.18 -20.71 -23.44
CA SER A 3 -11.53 -19.45 -23.74
C SER A 3 -10.05 -19.54 -23.36
N GLY A 4 -9.16 -19.56 -24.34
CA GLY A 4 -7.70 -19.58 -24.15
C GLY A 4 -7.10 -18.34 -23.44
N PHE A 5 -7.94 -17.52 -22.79
CA PHE A 5 -7.58 -16.31 -22.06
C PHE A 5 -7.93 -16.38 -20.57
N ASP A 6 -8.13 -17.58 -20.02
CA ASP A 6 -8.31 -17.73 -18.58
C ASP A 6 -7.04 -17.31 -17.82
N LYS A 7 -7.22 -16.53 -16.75
CA LYS A 7 -6.14 -15.96 -15.92
C LYS A 7 -5.15 -17.01 -15.42
N ALA A 8 -5.64 -18.23 -15.17
CA ALA A 8 -4.82 -19.37 -14.73
C ALA A 8 -3.69 -19.72 -15.71
N ASN A 9 -3.82 -19.36 -16.99
CA ASN A 9 -2.86 -19.69 -18.03
C ASN A 9 -1.80 -18.60 -18.24
N PHE A 10 -1.87 -17.49 -17.50
CA PHE A 10 -0.91 -16.39 -17.60
C PHE A 10 0.22 -16.61 -16.59
N LYS A 11 1.47 -16.50 -17.07
CA LYS A 11 2.66 -16.67 -16.24
C LYS A 11 3.24 -15.31 -15.88
N TYR A 12 3.58 -15.13 -14.61
CA TYR A 12 4.30 -13.94 -14.14
C TYR A 12 5.78 -14.28 -14.01
N ASP A 13 6.63 -13.49 -14.67
CA ASP A 13 8.08 -13.54 -14.51
C ASP A 13 8.51 -12.47 -13.49
N SER A 14 8.98 -12.94 -12.33
CA SER A 14 9.41 -12.08 -11.23
C SER A 14 10.76 -11.38 -11.47
N ILE A 15 11.56 -11.86 -12.43
CA ILE A 15 12.86 -11.27 -12.77
C ILE A 15 12.65 -10.05 -13.67
N THR A 16 11.75 -10.17 -14.66
CA THR A 16 11.48 -9.13 -15.65
C THR A 16 10.28 -8.25 -15.30
N ASP A 17 9.52 -8.58 -14.24
CA ASP A 17 8.27 -7.92 -13.80
C ASP A 17 7.22 -7.86 -14.91
N ARG A 18 7.08 -8.95 -15.68
CA ARG A 18 6.22 -9.04 -16.87
C ARG A 18 5.25 -10.20 -16.75
N TYR A 19 4.04 -10.00 -17.28
CA TYR A 19 3.08 -11.08 -17.50
C TYR A 19 3.21 -11.59 -18.94
N ILE A 20 3.33 -12.91 -19.08
CA ILE A 20 3.43 -13.63 -20.34
C ILE A 20 2.10 -14.35 -20.58
N CYS A 21 1.46 -14.08 -21.71
CA CYS A 21 0.22 -14.75 -22.08
C CYS A 21 0.48 -16.18 -22.58
N PRO A 22 -0.55 -17.05 -22.68
CA PRO A 22 -0.40 -18.44 -23.15
C PRO A 22 0.21 -18.59 -24.55
N LEU A 23 0.14 -17.52 -25.36
CA LEU A 23 0.70 -17.46 -26.71
C LEU A 23 2.15 -16.92 -26.76
N GLY A 24 2.75 -16.64 -25.59
CA GLY A 24 4.14 -16.20 -25.49
C GLY A 24 4.37 -14.69 -25.68
N TYR A 25 3.31 -13.89 -25.83
CA TYR A 25 3.44 -12.43 -25.92
C TYR A 25 3.56 -11.79 -24.54
N GLU A 26 4.42 -10.78 -24.44
CA GLU A 26 4.53 -9.93 -23.25
C GLU A 26 3.35 -8.96 -23.19
N LEU A 27 2.70 -8.92 -22.03
CA LEU A 27 1.62 -7.98 -21.79
C LEU A 27 2.17 -6.73 -21.13
N PRO A 28 2.23 -5.59 -21.83
CA PRO A 28 2.44 -4.32 -21.16
C PRO A 28 1.26 -4.09 -20.21
N PHE A 29 1.55 -3.71 -18.97
CA PHE A 29 0.50 -3.37 -18.01
C PHE A 29 -0.40 -2.29 -18.60
N ASN A 30 -1.62 -2.66 -18.96
CA ASN A 30 -2.67 -1.74 -19.36
C ASN A 30 -3.82 -1.90 -18.37
N TRP A 31 -4.09 -0.84 -17.61
CA TRP A 31 -5.13 -0.87 -16.59
C TRP A 31 -6.50 -0.78 -17.27
N ASN A 32 -7.24 -1.90 -17.28
CA ASN A 32 -8.54 -1.99 -17.95
C ASN A 32 -9.74 -1.83 -17.00
N GLY A 33 -9.52 -1.40 -15.75
CA GLY A 33 -10.57 -1.07 -14.76
C GLY A 33 -11.47 -2.21 -14.27
N LYS A 34 -11.50 -3.37 -14.95
CA LYS A 34 -12.31 -4.53 -14.55
C LYS A 34 -11.76 -5.16 -13.27
N HIS A 35 -12.50 -5.00 -12.18
CA HIS A 35 -12.30 -5.76 -10.96
C HIS A 35 -12.90 -7.16 -11.17
N SER A 36 -12.16 -8.20 -10.81
CA SER A 36 -12.60 -9.59 -10.94
C SER A 36 -13.81 -9.94 -10.08
N ASP A 37 -14.07 -9.15 -9.04
CA ASP A 37 -14.99 -9.49 -7.96
C ASP A 37 -15.95 -8.31 -7.70
N GLU A 38 -16.92 -8.12 -8.60
CA GLU A 38 -17.95 -7.07 -8.52
C GLU A 38 -18.73 -7.11 -7.20
N GLU A 39 -18.99 -8.31 -6.68
CA GLU A 39 -19.68 -8.54 -5.40
C GLU A 39 -18.90 -7.95 -4.21
N VAL A 40 -17.57 -8.08 -4.20
CA VAL A 40 -16.71 -7.51 -3.15
C VAL A 40 -16.75 -5.97 -3.20
N ILE A 41 -16.74 -5.40 -4.40
CA ILE A 41 -16.83 -3.94 -4.60
C ILE A 41 -18.17 -3.41 -4.11
N GLU A 42 -19.26 -4.13 -4.38
CA GLU A 42 -20.60 -3.75 -3.95
C GLU A 42 -20.74 -3.79 -2.43
N GLN A 43 -20.23 -4.85 -1.79
CA GLN A 43 -20.17 -4.96 -0.32
C GLN A 43 -19.35 -3.83 0.33
N ILE A 44 -18.17 -3.50 -0.21
CA ILE A 44 -17.35 -2.39 0.26
C ILE A 44 -18.12 -1.06 0.13
N THR A 45 -18.81 -0.87 -0.99
CA THR A 45 -19.58 0.34 -1.26
C THR A 45 -20.75 0.49 -0.30
N GLU A 46 -21.49 -0.58 -0.02
CA GLU A 46 -22.53 -0.57 1.00
C GLU A 46 -21.99 -0.26 2.39
N ASN A 47 -20.86 -0.87 2.78
CA ASN A 47 -20.22 -0.61 4.07
C ASN A 47 -19.76 0.85 4.18
N MET A 48 -19.22 1.42 3.11
CA MET A 48 -18.89 2.85 3.03
C MET A 48 -20.13 3.75 3.22
N ARG A 49 -21.27 3.40 2.60
CA ARG A 49 -22.52 4.17 2.76
C ARG A 49 -23.06 4.08 4.18
N LYS A 50 -23.10 2.87 4.75
CA LYS A 50 -23.55 2.60 6.13
C LYS A 50 -22.69 3.32 7.17
N GLN A 51 -21.37 3.43 6.94
CA GLN A 51 -20.40 4.04 7.87
C GLN A 51 -19.74 5.31 7.31
N SER A 52 -20.51 6.15 6.62
CA SER A 52 -20.00 7.31 5.88
C SER A 52 -19.18 8.28 6.74
N ASN A 53 -19.61 8.54 7.98
CA ASN A 53 -18.91 9.42 8.91
C ASN A 53 -17.49 8.93 9.26
N ILE A 54 -17.34 7.62 9.52
CA ILE A 54 -16.05 7.02 9.87
C ILE A 54 -15.09 7.09 8.67
N TYR A 55 -15.58 6.82 7.46
CA TYR A 55 -14.76 6.91 6.24
C TYR A 55 -14.29 8.34 5.96
N LYS A 56 -15.15 9.34 6.14
CA LYS A 56 -14.75 10.76 6.03
C LYS A 56 -13.66 11.12 7.05
N GLN A 57 -13.82 10.69 8.30
CA GLN A 57 -12.81 10.94 9.34
C GLN A 57 -11.47 10.26 9.02
N ARG A 58 -11.50 9.00 8.54
CA ARG A 58 -10.29 8.29 8.10
C ARG A 58 -9.60 9.04 6.97
N GLY A 59 -10.34 9.54 5.98
CA GLY A 59 -9.82 10.37 4.89
C GLY A 59 -9.00 11.54 5.41
N HIS A 60 -9.58 12.38 6.28
CA HIS A 60 -8.87 13.51 6.86
C HIS A 60 -7.62 13.10 7.66
N ILE A 61 -7.65 11.97 8.36
CA ILE A 61 -6.50 11.47 9.14
C ILE A 61 -5.36 11.04 8.23
N VAL A 62 -5.64 10.37 7.10
CA VAL A 62 -4.60 9.82 6.21
C VAL A 62 -4.07 10.85 5.21
N GLU A 63 -4.89 11.82 4.81
CA GLU A 63 -4.50 12.88 3.87
C GLU A 63 -3.28 13.66 4.36
N HIS A 64 -3.24 14.02 5.65
CA HIS A 64 -2.14 14.81 6.19
C HIS A 64 -0.78 14.07 6.21
N PRO A 65 -0.68 12.81 6.69
CA PRO A 65 0.50 11.96 6.52
C PRO A 65 0.96 11.84 5.07
N PHE A 66 0.05 11.53 4.13
CA PHE A 66 0.41 11.39 2.72
C PHE A 66 0.86 12.72 2.10
N GLY A 67 0.22 13.83 2.45
CA GLY A 67 0.64 15.16 2.05
C GLY A 67 2.04 15.50 2.57
N THR A 68 2.32 15.18 3.83
CA THR A 68 3.65 15.39 4.43
C THR A 68 4.71 14.57 3.71
N ILE A 69 4.50 13.26 3.56
CA ILE A 69 5.46 12.36 2.93
C ILE A 69 5.69 12.74 1.46
N LYS A 70 4.62 12.90 0.68
CA LYS A 70 4.73 13.10 -0.77
C LYS A 70 5.09 14.53 -1.16
N ARG A 71 4.51 15.55 -0.50
CA ARG A 71 4.70 16.97 -0.87
C ARG A 71 5.80 17.64 -0.06
N HIS A 72 5.79 17.49 1.27
CA HIS A 72 6.77 18.18 2.10
C HIS A 72 8.14 17.49 2.09
N TRP A 73 8.19 16.16 2.04
CA TRP A 73 9.45 15.41 2.01
C TRP A 73 9.89 15.04 0.59
N GLY A 74 9.05 15.29 -0.41
CA GLY A 74 9.37 15.02 -1.81
C GLY A 74 9.41 13.54 -2.19
N TYR A 75 8.79 12.66 -1.41
CA TYR A 75 8.71 11.23 -1.71
C TYR A 75 7.64 10.97 -2.80
N THR A 76 8.00 11.27 -4.05
CA THR A 76 7.08 11.20 -5.21
C THR A 76 7.31 10.00 -6.10
N TYR A 77 8.46 9.33 -5.98
CA TYR A 77 8.84 8.13 -6.73
C TYR A 77 9.59 7.15 -5.83
N PHE A 78 9.57 5.88 -6.21
CA PHE A 78 10.35 4.84 -5.56
C PHE A 78 11.75 4.76 -6.15
N LEU A 79 12.73 4.47 -5.31
CA LEU A 79 14.12 4.25 -5.71
C LEU A 79 14.37 2.82 -6.17
N THR A 80 13.52 1.88 -5.74
CA THR A 80 13.66 0.46 -6.01
C THR A 80 12.58 -0.09 -6.94
N ARG A 81 12.77 -1.32 -7.43
CA ARG A 81 11.83 -2.04 -8.31
C ARG A 81 11.46 -3.40 -7.72
N GLY A 82 10.31 -3.92 -8.14
CA GLY A 82 9.75 -5.18 -7.63
C GLY A 82 8.99 -5.00 -6.31
N LEU A 83 7.91 -5.77 -6.16
CA LEU A 83 6.94 -5.61 -5.05
C LEU A 83 7.58 -5.72 -3.66
N ALA A 84 8.50 -6.66 -3.47
CA ALA A 84 9.17 -6.85 -2.19
C ALA A 84 9.99 -5.62 -1.79
N SER A 85 10.83 -5.12 -2.71
CA SER A 85 11.71 -3.97 -2.44
C SER A 85 10.92 -2.67 -2.28
N VAL A 86 9.95 -2.41 -3.15
CA VAL A 86 9.06 -1.25 -3.06
C VAL A 86 8.24 -1.28 -1.77
N GLY A 87 7.81 -2.48 -1.33
CA GLY A 87 7.15 -2.70 -0.05
C GLY A 87 8.05 -2.30 1.13
N THR A 88 9.32 -2.71 1.11
CA THR A 88 10.30 -2.30 2.13
C THR A 88 10.49 -0.78 2.17
N GLU A 89 10.62 -0.13 1.01
CA GLU A 89 10.77 1.32 0.90
C GLU A 89 9.55 2.06 1.49
N THR A 90 8.35 1.60 1.15
CA THR A 90 7.09 2.12 1.68
C THR A 90 6.98 1.95 3.20
N ASN A 91 7.39 0.81 3.72
CA ASN A 91 7.38 0.55 5.16
C ASN A 91 8.37 1.45 5.90
N LEU A 92 9.56 1.67 5.32
CA LEU A 92 10.58 2.52 5.91
C LEU A 92 10.14 3.97 6.00
N ILE A 93 9.57 4.54 4.92
CA ILE A 93 9.09 5.92 4.94
C ILE A 93 7.93 6.12 5.93
N CYS A 94 7.02 5.15 6.02
CA CYS A 94 5.94 5.16 7.01
C CYS A 94 6.47 5.09 8.44
N LEU A 95 7.47 4.24 8.71
CA LEU A 95 8.13 4.15 10.01
C LEU A 95 8.77 5.48 10.41
N VAL A 96 9.53 6.10 9.50
CA VAL A 96 10.18 7.39 9.73
C VAL A 96 9.15 8.49 10.02
N PHE A 97 8.04 8.52 9.28
CA PHE A 97 6.93 9.44 9.56
C PHE A 97 6.36 9.25 10.97
N ASN A 98 6.07 8.00 11.36
CA ASN A 98 5.55 7.70 12.68
C ASN A 98 6.54 8.10 13.78
N LEU A 99 7.83 7.77 13.64
CA LEU A 99 8.87 8.15 14.59
C LEU A 99 8.99 9.67 14.73
N LYS A 100 9.05 10.40 13.62
CA LYS A 100 9.13 11.87 13.62
C LYS A 100 7.90 12.49 14.27
N ARG A 101 6.71 11.94 14.02
CA ARG A 101 5.46 12.37 14.65
C ARG A 101 5.46 12.09 16.16
N MET A 102 5.88 10.90 16.58
CA MET A 102 5.99 10.54 18.00
C MET A 102 6.94 11.49 18.72
N ILE A 103 8.15 11.70 18.17
CA ILE A 103 9.13 12.64 18.74
C ILE A 103 8.54 14.04 18.88
N LYS A 104 7.75 14.50 17.90
CA LYS A 104 7.10 15.82 17.96
C LYS A 104 6.00 15.92 19.01
N ILE A 105 5.25 14.83 19.27
CA ILE A 105 4.14 14.82 20.23
C ILE A 105 4.65 14.64 21.66
N ILE A 106 5.55 13.70 21.92
CA ILE A 106 5.97 13.32 23.28
C ILE A 106 7.38 13.76 23.65
N GLY A 107 8.23 14.06 22.66
CA GLY A 107 9.65 14.38 22.88
C GLY A 107 10.57 13.15 22.95
N VAL A 108 11.85 13.36 22.67
CA VAL A 108 12.86 12.28 22.57
C VAL A 108 13.10 11.58 23.91
N LYS A 109 13.23 12.34 25.01
CA LYS A 109 13.54 11.78 26.34
C LYS A 109 12.43 10.83 26.82
N GLU A 110 11.19 11.25 26.65
CA GLU A 110 10.03 10.47 27.05
C GLU A 110 9.83 9.25 26.17
N LEU A 111 10.04 9.38 24.86
CA LEU A 111 10.04 8.25 23.94
C LEU A 111 11.05 7.17 24.37
N ILE A 112 12.28 7.56 24.68
CA ILE A 112 13.33 6.64 25.14
C ILE A 112 12.93 5.98 26.47
N ARG A 113 12.34 6.74 27.40
CA ARG A 113 11.85 6.20 28.67
C ARG A 113 10.80 5.11 28.46
N LEU A 114 9.81 5.36 27.60
CA LEU A 114 8.75 4.41 27.26
C LEU A 114 9.28 3.16 26.56
N LEU A 115 10.26 3.31 25.67
CA LEU A 115 10.89 2.19 24.97
C LEU A 115 11.73 1.33 25.91
N ARG A 116 12.48 1.93 26.84
CA ARG A 116 13.27 1.21 27.85
C ARG A 116 12.42 0.49 28.89
N GLY A 117 11.23 1.04 29.21
CA GLY A 117 10.29 0.44 30.15
C GLY A 117 9.46 -0.71 29.57
N ARG A 118 9.54 -0.97 28.25
CA ARG A 118 8.95 -2.16 27.66
C ARG A 118 9.85 -3.36 27.90
N THR A 119 9.47 -4.19 28.86
CA THR A 119 9.92 -5.60 28.92
C THR A 119 9.64 -6.25 27.56
N PRO A 120 10.56 -7.03 26.98
CA PRO A 120 10.29 -7.74 25.74
C PRO A 120 9.05 -8.63 25.94
N LEU A 121 8.05 -8.46 25.06
CA LEU A 121 6.99 -9.44 24.91
C LEU A 121 7.66 -10.68 24.34
N ILE A 122 7.88 -11.66 25.21
CA ILE A 122 8.26 -13.03 24.86
C ILE A 122 7.20 -13.59 23.90
#